data_AF-A0AAD5QAX9-F1
#
_entry.id   AF-A0AAD5QAX9-F1
#
_cell.length_a   1.000
_cell.length_b   1.000
_cell.length_c   1.000
_cell.angle_alpha   90.00
_cell.angle_beta   90.00
_cell.angle_gamma   90.00
#
_symmetry.space_group_name_H-M   'P 1'
#
loop_
_entity.id
_entity.type
_entity.pdbx_description
1 polymer ?
#
loop_
_entity_poly.entity_id
_entity_poly.type
_entity_poly.pdbx_seq_one_letter_code
_entity_poly.pdbx_strand_id
1 'polypeptide(L)'
;MAGKSKSDAASGSMFMAVLSCLVYSLMSNLMVLMNRYLLISVWSDPLLSNFNFNMLLVLSGVFGIMLNLASFWCVSVTSATTYATVGGLNKIPTTFIGVLLLGEHLKPDTAIYVTFGMIGGLLYSYAKFKEGEEAKRRRAQEARASESKV
;
A
#
# COMPACT_ATOMS: atom_id res chain seq x y z
N MET A 1 26.15 10.05 -16.55
CA MET A 1 24.99 10.98 -16.45
C MET A 1 23.64 10.27 -16.19
N ALA A 2 23.61 9.00 -15.75
CA ALA A 2 22.37 8.24 -15.51
C ALA A 2 21.70 8.47 -14.14
N GLY A 3 22.28 9.31 -13.27
CA GLY A 3 21.81 9.52 -11.89
C GLY A 3 20.69 10.57 -11.73
N LYS A 4 20.52 11.49 -12.68
CA LYS A 4 19.59 12.63 -12.51
C LYS A 4 18.13 12.25 -12.75
N SER A 5 17.85 11.37 -13.71
CA SER A 5 16.47 10.98 -14.08
C SER A 5 15.75 10.11 -13.04
N LYS A 6 16.47 9.34 -12.20
CA LYS A 6 15.85 8.50 -11.16
C LYS A 6 15.37 9.30 -9.94
N SER A 7 16.02 10.44 -9.65
CA SER A 7 15.67 11.34 -8.55
C SER A 7 14.39 12.14 -8.83
N ASP A 8 14.19 12.57 -10.07
CA ASP A 8 13.02 13.36 -10.47
C ASP A 8 11.74 12.51 -10.51
N ALA A 9 11.83 11.23 -10.88
CA ALA A 9 10.70 10.29 -10.85
C ALA A 9 10.24 9.97 -9.41
N ALA A 10 11.17 9.84 -8.47
CA ALA A 10 10.85 9.62 -7.05
C ALA A 10 10.18 10.86 -6.42
N SER A 11 10.66 12.05 -6.77
CA SER A 11 10.06 13.33 -6.35
C SER A 11 8.63 13.49 -6.89
N GLY A 12 8.39 13.11 -8.15
CA GLY A 12 7.05 13.12 -8.75
C GLY A 12 6.05 12.16 -8.11
N SER A 13 6.47 10.93 -7.76
CA SER A 13 5.61 9.99 -7.02
C SER A 13 5.29 10.45 -5.60
N MET A 14 6.23 11.11 -4.92
CA MET A 14 6.00 11.64 -3.57
C MET A 14 4.97 12.78 -3.61
N PHE A 15 5.06 13.66 -4.59
CA PHE A 15 4.07 14.73 -4.80
C PHE A 15 2.66 14.17 -5.07
N MET A 16 2.55 13.15 -5.93
CA MET A 16 1.25 12.52 -6.22
C MET A 16 0.66 11.79 -5.00
N ALA A 17 1.48 11.14 -4.19
CA ALA A 17 1.02 10.44 -2.98
C ALA A 17 0.58 11.42 -1.88
N VAL A 18 1.34 12.50 -1.66
CA VAL A 18 0.99 13.56 -0.71
C VAL A 18 -0.27 14.29 -1.17
N LEU A 19 -0.37 14.62 -2.47
CA LEU A 19 -1.57 15.23 -3.03
C LEU A 19 -2.79 14.33 -2.85
N SER A 20 -2.65 13.02 -3.09
CA SER A 20 -3.73 12.05 -2.89
C SER A 20 -4.15 11.94 -1.42
N CYS A 21 -3.20 11.92 -0.49
CA CYS A 21 -3.48 11.92 0.94
C CYS A 21 -4.16 13.21 1.37
N LEU A 22 -3.69 14.36 0.91
CA LEU A 22 -4.29 15.65 1.20
C LEU A 22 -5.72 15.72 0.67
N VAL A 23 -5.97 15.29 -0.57
CA VAL A 23 -7.32 15.24 -1.17
C VAL A 23 -8.23 14.29 -0.39
N TYR A 24 -7.75 13.11 0.00
CA TYR A 24 -8.54 12.15 0.76
C TYR A 24 -8.86 12.65 2.18
N SER A 25 -7.87 13.21 2.88
CA SER A 25 -8.08 13.86 4.17
C SER A 25 -9.02 15.05 4.07
N LEU A 26 -8.92 15.87 3.01
CA LEU A 26 -9.84 16.99 2.79
C LEU A 26 -11.26 16.48 2.55
N MET A 27 -11.45 15.47 1.69
CA MET A 27 -12.76 14.89 1.41
C MET A 27 -13.39 14.23 2.64
N SER A 28 -12.60 13.48 3.41
CA SER A 28 -13.07 12.85 4.64
C SER A 28 -13.46 13.90 5.69
N ASN A 29 -12.63 14.92 5.91
CA ASN A 29 -12.97 16.01 6.83
C ASN A 29 -14.18 16.82 6.34
N LEU A 30 -14.34 17.02 5.03
CA LEU A 30 -15.50 17.71 4.45
C LEU A 30 -16.79 16.91 4.68
N MET A 31 -16.74 15.58 4.48
CA MET A 31 -17.87 14.68 4.74
C MET A 31 -18.27 14.68 6.21
N VAL A 32 -17.30 14.69 7.12
CA VAL A 32 -17.54 14.82 8.57
C VAL A 32 -18.07 16.20 8.94
N LEU A 33 -17.56 17.28 8.33
CA LEU A 33 -18.04 18.65 8.56
C LEU A 33 -19.48 18.87 8.09
N MET A 34 -19.86 18.26 6.96
CA MET A 34 -21.24 18.29 6.47
C MET A 34 -22.20 17.59 7.43
N ASN A 35 -21.71 16.62 8.20
CA ASN A 35 -22.50 15.93 9.21
C ASN A 35 -22.29 16.54 10.60
N ARG A 36 -22.97 17.68 10.86
CA ARG A 36 -22.94 18.42 12.13
C ARG A 36 -23.13 17.55 13.39
N TYR A 37 -23.85 16.44 13.26
CA TYR A 37 -24.11 15.49 14.35
C TYR A 37 -22.87 14.67 14.76
N LEU A 38 -21.99 14.32 13.82
CA LEU A 38 -20.75 13.59 14.12
C LEU A 38 -19.69 14.47 14.79
N LEU A 39 -19.62 15.75 14.42
CA LEU A 39 -18.69 16.70 15.03
C LEU A 39 -18.90 16.86 16.54
N ILE A 40 -20.16 16.96 16.97
CA ILE A 40 -20.52 17.09 18.39
C ILE A 40 -20.30 15.76 19.14
N SER A 41 -20.52 14.63 18.47
CA SER A 41 -20.27 13.29 19.04
C SER A 41 -18.78 13.07 19.30
N VAL A 42 -17.91 13.32 18.32
CA VAL A 42 -16.46 13.14 18.44
C VAL A 42 -15.85 14.07 19.49
N TRP A 43 -16.35 15.30 19.60
CA TRP A 43 -15.84 16.25 20.60
C TRP A 43 -16.36 15.98 22.01
N SER A 44 -17.49 15.28 22.14
CA SER A 44 -18.02 14.84 23.44
C SER A 44 -17.49 13.47 23.88
N ASP A 45 -16.75 12.76 23.03
CA ASP A 45 -16.27 11.42 23.36
C ASP A 45 -15.14 11.49 24.42
N PRO A 46 -15.34 10.95 25.63
CA PRO A 46 -14.30 10.93 26.67
C PRO A 46 -13.11 10.03 26.28
N LEU A 47 -13.23 9.26 25.19
CA LEU A 47 -12.19 8.36 24.70
C LEU A 47 -10.92 9.12 24.25
N LEU A 48 -11.08 10.32 23.68
CA LEU A 48 -9.97 11.19 23.26
C LEU A 48 -9.15 11.77 24.42
N SER A 49 -9.73 11.80 25.63
CA SER A 49 -9.04 12.29 26.84
C SER A 49 -8.11 11.22 27.45
N ASN A 50 -8.25 9.95 27.07
CA ASN A 50 -7.40 8.89 27.59
C ASN A 50 -5.98 8.97 27.01
N PHE A 51 -4.99 9.11 27.88
CA PHE A 51 -3.58 9.18 27.50
C PHE A 51 -3.11 7.96 26.69
N ASN A 52 -3.57 6.75 27.06
CA ASN A 52 -3.26 5.52 26.33
C ASN A 52 -3.77 5.58 24.88
N PHE A 53 -5.01 6.00 24.66
CA PHE A 53 -5.58 6.09 23.32
C PHE A 53 -4.80 7.09 22.44
N ASN A 54 -4.45 8.25 23.00
CA ASN A 54 -3.66 9.25 22.31
C ASN A 54 -2.25 8.75 21.96
N MET A 55 -1.62 7.98 22.86
CA MET A 55 -0.32 7.36 22.60
C MET A 55 -0.38 6.34 21.45
N LEU A 56 -1.40 5.47 21.41
CA LEU A 56 -1.60 4.52 20.31
C LEU A 56 -1.90 5.25 18.98
N LEU A 57 -2.65 6.35 19.03
CA LEU A 57 -2.97 7.17 17.86
C LEU A 57 -1.69 7.78 17.26
N VAL A 58 -0.85 8.38 18.09
CA VAL A 58 0.45 8.94 17.66
C VAL A 58 1.36 7.83 17.13
N LEU A 59 1.44 6.70 17.83
CA LEU A 59 2.26 5.55 17.42
C LEU A 59 1.84 5.02 16.03
N SER A 60 0.54 4.88 15.78
CA SER A 60 -0.01 4.50 14.48
C SER A 60 0.38 5.51 13.38
N GLY A 61 0.30 6.81 13.69
CA GLY A 61 0.77 7.86 12.79
C GLY A 61 2.26 7.74 12.45
N VAL A 62 3.11 7.50 13.45
CA VAL A 62 4.56 7.30 13.25
C VAL A 62 4.84 6.07 12.38
N PHE A 63 4.21 4.94 12.67
CA PHE A 63 4.35 3.74 11.84
C PHE A 63 3.87 3.98 10.40
N GLY A 64 2.77 4.72 10.22
CA GLY A 64 2.29 5.11 8.89
C GLY A 64 3.33 5.91 8.11
N ILE A 65 3.98 6.90 8.74
CA ILE A 65 5.04 7.70 8.11
C ILE A 65 6.27 6.83 7.81
N MET A 66 6.69 5.97 8.75
CA MET A 66 7.83 5.07 8.55
C MET A 66 7.60 4.09 7.39
N LEU A 67 6.41 3.49 7.30
CA LEU A 67 6.06 2.59 6.20
C LEU A 67 6.07 3.32 4.86
N ASN A 68 5.53 4.55 4.80
CA ASN A 68 5.60 5.36 3.60
C ASN A 68 7.06 5.62 3.19
N LEU A 69 7.91 6.06 4.11
CA LEU A 69 9.33 6.32 3.83
C LEU A 69 10.08 5.06 3.39
N ALA A 70 9.84 3.91 4.05
CA ALA A 70 10.42 2.63 3.68
C ALA A 70 9.96 2.17 2.29
N SER A 71 8.70 2.43 1.93
CA SER A 71 8.15 2.15 0.60
C SER A 71 8.85 2.97 -0.48
N PHE A 72 9.06 4.27 -0.24
CA PHE A 72 9.77 5.14 -1.17
C PHE A 72 11.25 4.75 -1.32
N TRP A 73 11.92 4.40 -0.23
CA TRP A 73 13.29 3.89 -0.29
C TRP A 73 13.34 2.56 -1.05
N CYS A 74 12.40 1.66 -0.79
CA CYS A 74 12.31 0.39 -1.52
C CYS A 74 12.10 0.62 -3.02
N VAL A 75 11.28 1.60 -3.42
CA VAL A 75 11.03 1.97 -4.84
C VAL A 75 12.20 2.76 -5.47
N SER A 76 13.03 3.44 -4.68
CA SER A 76 14.21 4.13 -5.22
C SER A 76 15.32 3.14 -5.59
N VAL A 77 15.47 2.09 -4.77
CA VAL A 77 16.44 1.01 -4.94
C VAL A 77 15.90 -0.08 -5.88
N THR A 78 14.61 -0.38 -5.80
CA THR A 78 13.92 -1.47 -6.53
C THR A 78 12.86 -0.91 -7.47
N SER A 79 12.58 -1.54 -8.62
CA SER A 79 11.51 -1.07 -9.51
C SER A 79 10.14 -1.01 -8.79
N ALA A 80 9.33 0.01 -9.09
CA ALA A 80 7.95 0.14 -8.59
C ALA A 80 7.11 -1.14 -8.85
N THR A 81 7.40 -1.85 -9.94
CA THR A 81 6.76 -3.13 -10.27
C THR A 81 7.06 -4.22 -9.23
N THR A 82 8.29 -4.30 -8.73
CA THR A 82 8.71 -5.28 -7.72
C THR A 82 8.14 -4.93 -6.34
N TYR A 83 8.12 -3.64 -6.00
CA TYR A 83 7.50 -3.18 -4.76
C TYR A 83 6.00 -3.55 -4.70
N ALA A 84 5.27 -3.37 -5.80
CA ALA A 84 3.85 -3.72 -5.88
C ALA A 84 3.61 -5.23 -5.72
N THR A 85 4.45 -6.09 -6.31
CA THR A 85 4.32 -7.53 -6.14
C THR A 85 4.66 -7.99 -4.72
N VAL A 86 5.70 -7.45 -4.08
CA VAL A 86 6.02 -7.78 -2.68
C VAL A 86 4.93 -7.26 -1.72
N GLY A 87 4.37 -6.08 -1.97
CA GLY A 87 3.21 -5.57 -1.23
C GLY A 87 1.96 -6.44 -1.40
N GLY A 88 1.75 -6.99 -2.60
CA GLY A 88 0.71 -7.99 -2.85
C GLY A 88 0.95 -9.30 -2.10
N LEU A 89 2.20 -9.78 -2.04
CA LEU A 89 2.57 -10.97 -1.28
C LEU A 89 2.39 -10.80 0.23
N ASN A 90 2.67 -9.62 0.78
CA ASN A 90 2.51 -9.33 2.21
C ASN A 90 1.04 -9.42 2.68
N LYS A 91 0.08 -9.32 1.75
CA LYS A 91 -1.34 -9.51 2.09
C LYS A 91 -1.64 -10.96 2.52
N ILE A 92 -0.95 -11.96 1.98
CA ILE A 92 -1.20 -13.38 2.29
C ILE A 92 -0.89 -13.72 3.76
N PRO A 93 0.32 -13.46 4.30
CA PRO A 93 0.61 -13.72 5.70
C PRO A 93 -0.25 -12.82 6.61
N THR A 94 -0.52 -11.57 6.21
CA THR A 94 -1.40 -10.68 6.98
C THR A 94 -2.81 -11.25 7.10
N THR A 95 -3.38 -11.76 6.01
CA THR A 95 -4.70 -12.43 6.03
C THR A 95 -4.66 -13.70 6.87
N PHE A 96 -3.60 -14.50 6.77
CA PHE A 96 -3.46 -15.72 7.57
C PHE A 96 -3.37 -15.43 9.07
N ILE A 97 -2.57 -14.43 9.45
CA ILE A 97 -2.45 -13.94 10.83
C ILE A 97 -3.79 -13.38 11.32
N GLY A 98 -4.51 -12.64 10.46
CA GLY A 98 -5.85 -12.14 10.80
C GLY A 98 -6.85 -13.26 11.10
N VAL A 99 -6.89 -14.30 10.28
CA VAL A 99 -7.77 -15.46 10.52
C VAL A 99 -7.37 -16.21 11.80
N LEU A 100 -6.07 -16.37 12.06
CA LEU A 100 -5.57 -17.04 13.27
C LEU A 100 -5.85 -16.24 14.55
N LEU A 101 -5.68 -14.91 14.51
CA LEU A 101 -5.88 -14.03 15.68
C LEU A 101 -7.35 -13.80 15.99
N LEU A 102 -8.21 -13.70 14.97
CA LEU A 102 -9.63 -13.45 15.22
C LEU A 102 -10.35 -14.67 15.78
N GLY A 103 -9.89 -15.91 15.51
CA GLY A 103 -10.28 -17.13 16.24
C GLY A 103 -11.78 -17.41 16.37
N GLU A 104 -12.64 -16.62 15.72
CA GLU A 104 -14.07 -16.69 15.79
C GLU A 104 -14.53 -17.93 15.03
N HIS A 105 -15.69 -18.49 15.40
CA HIS A 105 -16.37 -19.55 14.65
C HIS A 105 -16.75 -19.01 13.26
N LEU A 106 -15.78 -18.98 12.35
CA LEU A 106 -15.95 -18.63 10.95
C LEU A 106 -17.01 -19.59 10.41
N LYS A 107 -18.19 -19.05 10.14
CA LYS A 107 -19.18 -19.76 9.35
C LYS A 107 -18.49 -20.26 8.07
N PRO A 108 -18.82 -21.47 7.61
CA PRO A 108 -18.20 -22.04 6.41
C PRO A 108 -18.28 -21.08 5.22
N ASP A 109 -19.34 -20.27 5.13
CA ASP A 109 -19.51 -19.23 4.11
C ASP A 109 -18.36 -18.21 4.11
N THR A 110 -17.99 -17.65 5.26
CA THR A 110 -16.90 -16.67 5.38
C THR A 110 -15.54 -17.29 5.04
N ALA A 111 -15.33 -18.56 5.43
CA ALA A 111 -14.11 -19.28 5.10
C ALA A 111 -13.94 -19.48 3.58
N ILE A 112 -15.03 -19.76 2.86
CA ILE A 112 -15.02 -19.89 1.40
C ILE A 112 -14.66 -18.55 0.76
N TYR A 113 -15.28 -17.44 1.17
CA TYR A 113 -14.96 -16.11 0.62
C TYR A 113 -13.50 -15.72 0.85
N VAL A 114 -12.96 -15.98 2.04
CA VAL A 114 -11.55 -15.70 2.37
C VAL A 114 -10.62 -16.56 1.52
N THR A 115 -10.94 -17.84 1.33
CA THR A 115 -10.13 -18.76 0.52
C THR A 115 -10.12 -18.37 -0.95
N PHE A 116 -11.28 -18.01 -1.52
CA PHE A 116 -11.37 -17.48 -2.89
C PHE A 116 -10.61 -16.15 -3.03
N GLY A 117 -10.69 -15.26 -2.04
CA GLY A 117 -9.91 -14.02 -2.01
C GLY A 117 -8.40 -14.27 -1.96
N MET A 118 -7.95 -15.26 -1.19
CA MET A 118 -6.55 -15.67 -1.11
C MET A 118 -6.05 -16.26 -2.43
N ILE A 119 -6.82 -17.17 -3.05
CA ILE A 119 -6.46 -17.77 -4.34
C ILE A 119 -6.42 -16.69 -5.43
N GLY A 120 -7.42 -15.80 -5.49
CA GLY A 120 -7.43 -14.67 -6.43
C GLY A 120 -6.25 -13.71 -6.25
N GLY A 121 -5.91 -13.39 -5.00
CA GLY A 121 -4.74 -12.56 -4.68
C GLY A 121 -3.42 -13.21 -5.08
N LEU A 122 -3.27 -14.52 -4.82
CA LEU A 122 -2.12 -15.31 -5.24
C LEU A 122 -1.99 -15.37 -6.76
N LEU A 123 -3.08 -15.66 -7.47
CA LEU A 123 -3.09 -15.78 -8.92
C LEU A 123 -2.74 -14.45 -9.60
N TYR A 124 -3.29 -13.34 -9.08
CA TYR A 124 -2.98 -11.99 -9.56
C TYR A 124 -1.50 -11.66 -9.34
N SER A 125 -0.97 -11.91 -8.13
CA SER A 125 0.44 -11.66 -7.82
C SER A 125 1.38 -12.49 -8.72
N TYR A 126 1.05 -13.76 -8.94
CA TYR A 126 1.80 -14.65 -9.82
C TYR A 126 1.78 -14.19 -11.28
N ALA A 127 0.60 -13.84 -11.81
CA ALA A 127 0.47 -13.32 -13.18
C ALA A 127 1.29 -12.03 -13.36
N LYS A 128 1.23 -11.12 -12.39
CA LYS A 128 2.02 -9.88 -12.39
C LYS A 128 3.53 -10.12 -12.33
N PHE A 129 3.97 -11.11 -11.56
CA PHE A 129 5.38 -11.51 -11.53
C PHE A 129 5.85 -12.00 -12.90
N LYS A 130 5.05 -12.83 -13.56
CA LYS A 130 5.35 -13.37 -14.89
C LYS A 130 5.40 -12.26 -15.96
N GLU A 131 4.43 -11.34 -15.98
CA GLU A 131 4.46 -10.17 -16.88
C GLU A 131 5.73 -9.33 -16.67
N GLY A 132 6.16 -9.15 -15.42
CA GLY A 132 7.36 -8.40 -15.08
C GLY A 132 8.64 -9.03 -15.62
N GLU A 133 8.75 -10.37 -15.56
CA GLU A 133 9.87 -11.13 -16.13
C GLU A 133 9.91 -11.05 -17.67
N GLU A 134 8.75 -11.23 -18.32
CA GLU A 134 8.64 -11.16 -19.77
C GLU A 134 8.97 -9.78 -20.33
N ALA A 135 8.50 -8.71 -19.67
CA ALA A 135 8.84 -7.33 -20.02
C ALA A 135 10.34 -7.05 -19.86
N LYS A 136 10.99 -7.62 -18.84
CA LYS A 136 12.43 -7.47 -18.63
C LYS A 136 13.25 -8.19 -19.70
N ARG A 137 12.82 -9.38 -20.13
CA ARG A 137 13.46 -10.14 -21.23
C ARG A 137 13.34 -9.41 -22.58
N ARG A 138 12.17 -8.84 -22.90
CA ARG A 138 11.97 -8.03 -24.11
C ARG A 138 12.91 -6.83 -24.16
N ARG A 139 12.99 -6.05 -23.08
CA ARG A 139 13.90 -4.89 -23.01
C ARG A 139 15.38 -5.29 -23.16
N ALA A 140 15.78 -6.44 -22.60
CA ALA A 140 17.14 -6.95 -22.76
C ALA A 140 17.45 -7.40 -24.20
N GLN A 141 16.46 -7.96 -24.91
CA GLN A 141 16.59 -8.31 -26.33
C GLN A 141 16.65 -7.07 -27.23
N GLU A 142 15.82 -6.06 -26.95
CA GLU A 142 15.84 -4.77 -27.68
C GLU A 142 17.18 -4.06 -27.51
N ALA A 143 17.75 -4.03 -26.30
CA ALA A 143 19.07 -3.45 -26.03
C ALA A 143 20.21 -4.17 -26.79
N ARG A 144 20.19 -5.50 -26.83
CA ARG A 144 21.17 -6.29 -27.60
C ARG A 144 21.00 -6.13 -29.11
N ALA A 145 19.77 -5.97 -29.59
CA ALA A 145 19.49 -5.71 -31.00
C ALA A 145 19.93 -4.31 -31.44
N SER A 146 19.92 -3.32 -30.53
CA SER A 146 20.50 -1.99 -30.80
C SER A 146 22.02 -1.98 -30.80
N GLU A 147 22.69 -2.77 -29.95
CA GLU A 147 24.17 -2.87 -29.96
C GLU A 147 24.71 -3.58 -31.21
N SER A 148 23.99 -4.54 -31.78
CA SER A 148 24.41 -5.23 -33.02
C SER A 148 24.25 -4.38 -34.29
N LYS A 149 23.63 -3.20 -34.21
CA LYS A 149 23.41 -2.29 -35.35
C LYS A 149 24.35 -1.07 -35.35
N VAL A 150 25.25 -0.98 -34.37
CA VAL A 150 26.34 0.01 -34.28
C VAL A 150 27.64 -0.67 -34.69
#